data_AF-A0A1Y5RW73-F1
#
_entry.id   AF-A0A1Y5RW73-F1
#
_cell.length_a   1.000
_cell.length_b   1.000
_cell.length_c   1.000
_cell.angle_alpha   90.00
_cell.angle_beta   90.00
_cell.angle_gamma   90.00
#
_symmetry.space_group_name_H-M   'P 1'
#
loop_
_entity.id
_entity.type
_entity.pdbx_description
1 polymer ?
#
loop_
_entity_poly.entity_id
_entity_poly.type
_entity_poly.pdbx_seq_one_letter_code
_entity_poly.pdbx_strand_id
1 'polypeptide(L)'
;MTGAISAGDAERFETFLNAEGTDFGTVRLNSPGGSVSGALLISQRLRQENLDTVLGAGNICLSASPYIFASGVARTVDIDAQVGVHEHFFDVNAVMPAFLAVEDIHRGQGAVMAYLNEMAIDPPSELSDYQLIFTPDAAIE
;
A
#
# COMPACT_ATOMS: atom_id res chain seq x y z
N MET A 1 3.38 2.18 -11.82
CA MET A 1 4.33 1.57 -10.88
C MET A 1 4.16 0.06 -10.93
N THR A 2 5.24 -0.66 -11.23
CA THR A 2 5.22 -2.11 -11.42
C THR A 2 6.34 -2.76 -10.64
N GLY A 3 6.07 -3.88 -9.98
CA GLY A 3 7.06 -4.65 -9.22
C GLY A 3 7.02 -4.42 -7.71
N ALA A 4 7.98 -4.99 -7.00
CA ALA A 4 8.06 -4.90 -5.54
C ALA A 4 8.45 -3.49 -5.08
N ILE A 5 7.85 -3.05 -3.97
CA ILE A 5 8.14 -1.76 -3.33
C ILE A 5 9.38 -1.92 -2.47
N SER A 6 10.50 -1.35 -2.89
CA SER A 6 11.80 -1.48 -2.24
C SER A 6 12.22 -0.20 -1.51
N ALA A 7 13.23 -0.31 -0.65
CA ALA A 7 13.86 0.87 -0.05
C ALA A 7 14.40 1.79 -1.16
N GLY A 8 14.17 3.10 -1.01
CA GLY A 8 14.54 4.13 -1.98
C GLY A 8 13.52 4.36 -3.11
N ASP A 9 12.49 3.53 -3.25
CA ASP A 9 11.48 3.76 -4.30
C ASP A 9 10.62 5.01 -4.05
N ALA A 10 10.43 5.40 -2.78
CA ALA A 10 9.77 6.66 -2.44
C ALA A 10 10.56 7.87 -2.95
N GLU A 11 11.87 7.87 -2.76
CA GLU A 11 12.77 8.95 -3.23
C GLU A 11 12.82 9.00 -4.76
N ARG A 12 12.84 7.83 -5.41
CA ARG A 12 12.75 7.73 -6.88
C ARG A 12 11.43 8.27 -7.40
N PHE A 13 10.32 7.96 -6.73
CA PHE A 13 9.00 8.46 -7.10
C PHE A 13 8.92 9.98 -6.95
N GLU A 14 9.41 10.54 -5.85
CA GLU A 14 9.49 11.98 -5.66
C GLU A 14 10.37 12.65 -6.72
N THR A 15 11.54 12.08 -7.00
CA THR A 15 12.45 12.57 -8.05
C THR A 15 11.76 12.59 -9.41
N PHE A 16 10.99 11.54 -9.73
CA PHE A 16 10.22 11.46 -10.96
C PHE A 16 9.15 12.56 -11.05
N LEU A 17 8.35 12.76 -10.00
CA LEU A 17 7.31 13.80 -10.00
C LEU A 17 7.90 15.21 -10.13
N ASN A 18 9.04 15.47 -9.48
CA ASN A 18 9.72 16.76 -9.59
C ASN A 18 10.31 17.02 -10.99
N ALA A 19 10.71 15.96 -11.70
CA ALA A 19 11.31 16.07 -13.02
C ALA A 19 10.25 16.15 -14.14
N GLU A 20 9.22 15.30 -14.06
CA GLU A 20 8.24 15.11 -15.13
C GLU A 20 6.92 15.87 -14.89
N GLY A 21 6.71 16.38 -13.67
CA GLY A 21 5.44 16.98 -13.25
C GLY A 21 4.35 15.94 -13.01
N THR A 22 3.12 16.40 -12.86
CA THR A 22 1.96 15.57 -12.45
C THR A 22 0.78 15.62 -13.41
N ASP A 23 0.96 16.19 -14.60
CA ASP A 23 -0.07 16.36 -15.64
C ASP A 23 -0.64 15.03 -16.17
N PHE A 24 0.03 13.91 -15.91
CA PHE A 24 -0.46 12.57 -16.28
C PHE A 24 -1.70 12.14 -15.47
N GLY A 25 -1.97 12.77 -14.32
CA GLY A 25 -3.20 12.64 -13.54
C GLY A 25 -3.47 11.30 -12.85
N THR A 26 -2.99 10.18 -13.39
CA THR A 26 -3.32 8.83 -12.89
C THR A 26 -2.09 7.93 -12.79
N VAL A 27 -1.94 7.26 -11.65
CA VAL A 27 -0.92 6.23 -11.40
C VAL A 27 -1.53 4.84 -11.50
N ARG A 28 -1.08 4.07 -12.50
CA ARG A 28 -1.42 2.64 -12.61
C ARG A 28 -0.52 1.79 -11.73
N LEU A 29 -1.08 0.87 -10.96
CA LEU A 29 -0.32 -0.02 -10.06
C LEU A 29 -0.38 -1.48 -10.52
N ASN A 30 0.75 -2.18 -10.41
CA ASN A 30 0.85 -3.62 -10.57
C ASN A 30 1.99 -4.15 -9.68
N SER A 31 1.69 -4.44 -8.42
CA SER A 31 2.70 -4.73 -7.40
C SER A 31 2.28 -5.86 -6.46
N PRO A 32 3.20 -6.80 -6.16
CA PRO A 32 3.01 -7.76 -5.06
C PRO A 32 3.18 -7.12 -3.67
N GLY A 33 3.47 -5.82 -3.59
CA GLY A 33 3.78 -5.10 -2.35
C GLY A 33 5.26 -5.07 -2.02
N GLY A 34 5.61 -5.05 -0.73
CA GLY A 34 6.98 -4.89 -0.24
C GLY A 34 7.05 -3.98 0.97
N SER A 35 7.96 -3.01 0.95
CA SER A 35 8.17 -2.06 2.05
C SER A 35 6.93 -1.22 2.34
N VAL A 36 6.37 -1.40 3.52
CA VAL A 36 5.23 -0.61 4.04
C VAL A 36 5.59 0.85 4.18
N SER A 37 6.76 1.16 4.76
CA SER A 37 7.22 2.54 4.93
C SER A 37 7.40 3.22 3.57
N GLY A 38 7.97 2.51 2.59
CA GLY A 38 8.06 3.00 1.21
C GLY A 38 6.67 3.26 0.60
N ALA A 39 5.73 2.35 0.79
CA ALA A 39 4.36 2.50 0.31
C ALA A 39 3.66 3.73 0.91
N LEU A 40 3.78 3.95 2.23
CA LEU A 40 3.17 5.10 2.90
C LEU A 40 3.79 6.44 2.46
N LEU A 41 5.11 6.50 2.27
CA LEU A 41 5.76 7.72 1.76
C LEU A 41 5.32 8.05 0.32
N ILE A 42 5.27 7.03 -0.55
CA ILE A 42 4.75 7.17 -1.91
C ILE A 42 3.29 7.67 -1.86
N SER A 43 2.50 7.09 -0.97
CA SER A 43 1.09 7.41 -0.80
C SER A 43 0.87 8.88 -0.44
N GLN A 44 1.65 9.42 0.49
CA GLN A 44 1.58 10.83 0.90
C GLN A 44 1.86 11.76 -0.28
N ARG A 45 2.93 11.49 -1.05
CA ARG A 45 3.27 12.32 -2.22
C ARG A 45 2.19 12.23 -3.30
N LEU A 46 1.66 11.04 -3.56
CA LEU A 46 0.57 10.83 -4.53
C LEU A 46 -0.68 11.63 -4.15
N ARG A 47 -1.08 11.60 -2.86
CA ARG A 47 -2.23 12.37 -2.35
C ARG A 47 -1.99 13.89 -2.45
N GLN A 48 -0.80 14.36 -2.08
CA GLN A 48 -0.45 15.79 -2.14
C GLN A 48 -0.52 16.35 -3.57
N GLU A 49 -0.23 15.51 -4.56
CA GLU A 49 -0.31 15.87 -5.98
C GLU A 49 -1.70 15.69 -6.59
N ASN A 50 -2.70 15.28 -5.79
CA ASN A 50 -4.07 15.00 -6.25
C ASN A 50 -4.13 13.99 -7.40
N LEU A 51 -3.25 12.99 -7.39
CA LEU A 51 -3.23 11.94 -8.41
C LEU A 51 -4.30 10.88 -8.14
N ASP A 52 -4.83 10.32 -9.22
CA ASP A 52 -5.72 9.16 -9.18
C ASP A 52 -4.93 7.85 -9.20
N THR A 53 -5.56 6.75 -8.79
CA THR A 53 -4.97 5.41 -8.84
C THR A 53 -5.86 4.44 -9.62
N VAL A 54 -5.21 3.57 -10.40
CA VAL A 54 -5.92 2.57 -11.22
C VAL A 54 -5.22 1.21 -11.19
N LEU A 55 -6.03 0.16 -11.15
CA LEU A 55 -5.63 -1.21 -11.42
C LEU A 55 -6.29 -1.66 -12.72
N GLY A 56 -5.48 -1.92 -13.75
CA GLY A 56 -5.99 -2.45 -15.01
C GLY A 56 -6.20 -3.96 -14.97
N ALA A 57 -6.88 -4.51 -15.99
CA ALA A 57 -7.10 -5.94 -16.12
C ALA A 57 -5.82 -6.76 -15.91
N GLY A 58 -5.89 -7.80 -15.07
CA GLY A 58 -4.78 -8.68 -14.72
C GLY A 58 -3.67 -8.05 -13.86
N ASN A 59 -3.83 -6.80 -13.40
CA ASN A 59 -2.88 -6.19 -12.47
C ASN A 59 -3.14 -6.69 -11.05
N ILE A 60 -2.06 -6.83 -10.28
CA ILE A 60 -2.14 -7.22 -8.87
C ILE A 60 -1.77 -6.05 -7.96
N CYS A 61 -2.40 -5.98 -6.79
CA CYS A 61 -2.15 -4.96 -5.77
C CYS A 61 -2.21 -5.65 -4.40
N LEU A 62 -1.08 -6.22 -3.98
CA LEU A 62 -1.00 -7.06 -2.79
C LEU A 62 -0.16 -6.44 -1.67
N SER A 63 -0.37 -6.90 -0.44
CA SER A 63 0.44 -6.57 0.73
C SER A 63 0.48 -5.06 1.05
N ALA A 64 1.61 -4.39 0.87
CA ALA A 64 1.75 -2.95 1.05
C ALA A 64 1.21 -2.11 -0.13
N SER A 65 1.02 -2.69 -1.32
CA SER A 65 0.56 -1.94 -2.50
C SER A 65 -0.83 -1.30 -2.34
N PRO A 66 -1.82 -1.94 -1.66
CA PRO A 66 -3.12 -1.33 -1.36
C PRO A 66 -3.04 0.02 -0.66
N TYR A 67 -1.98 0.30 0.11
CA TYR A 67 -1.80 1.63 0.70
C TYR A 67 -1.61 2.70 -0.37
N ILE A 68 -0.77 2.44 -1.37
CA ILE A 68 -0.58 3.37 -2.50
C ILE A 68 -1.87 3.48 -3.31
N PHE A 69 -2.58 2.38 -3.53
CA PHE A 69 -3.86 2.42 -4.23
C PHE A 69 -4.88 3.32 -3.50
N ALA A 70 -4.94 3.20 -2.16
CA ALA A 70 -5.82 3.97 -1.30
C ALA A 70 -5.57 5.48 -1.31
N SER A 71 -4.37 5.97 -1.66
CA SER A 71 -4.09 7.42 -1.70
C SER A 71 -4.62 8.14 -2.92
N GLY A 72 -5.14 7.43 -3.92
CA GLY A 72 -5.76 8.06 -5.09
C GLY A 72 -6.93 8.97 -4.70
N VAL A 73 -7.10 10.10 -5.40
CA VAL A 73 -8.32 10.93 -5.28
C VAL A 73 -9.52 10.18 -5.84
N ALA A 74 -9.43 9.72 -7.08
CA ALA A 74 -10.26 8.66 -7.62
C ALA A 74 -9.47 7.34 -7.64
N ARG A 75 -10.21 6.23 -7.47
CA ARG A 75 -9.69 4.88 -7.34
C ARG A 75 -10.50 3.97 -8.25
N THR A 76 -9.87 3.35 -9.25
CA THR A 76 -10.54 2.45 -10.20
C THR A 76 -9.88 1.08 -10.20
N VAL A 77 -10.69 0.03 -10.15
CA VAL A 77 -10.25 -1.37 -10.21
C VAL A 77 -10.99 -2.07 -11.33
N ASP A 78 -10.25 -2.62 -12.29
CA ASP A 78 -10.81 -3.50 -13.31
C ASP A 78 -11.31 -4.81 -12.68
N ILE A 79 -12.36 -5.41 -13.23
CA ILE A 79 -12.95 -6.64 -12.71
C ILE A 79 -11.97 -7.83 -12.69
N ASP A 80 -10.97 -7.81 -13.58
CA ASP A 80 -9.93 -8.84 -13.66
C ASP A 80 -8.66 -8.49 -12.86
N ALA A 81 -8.68 -7.42 -12.07
CA ALA A 81 -7.58 -7.05 -11.18
C ALA A 81 -7.72 -7.71 -9.80
N GLN A 82 -6.60 -7.89 -9.10
CA GLN A 82 -6.57 -8.50 -7.77
C GLN A 82 -6.07 -7.51 -6.72
N VAL A 83 -6.84 -7.34 -5.64
CA VAL A 83 -6.47 -6.51 -4.48
C VAL A 83 -6.52 -7.37 -3.23
N GLY A 84 -5.44 -7.36 -2.43
CA GLY A 84 -5.37 -8.18 -1.24
C GLY A 84 -4.44 -7.60 -0.18
N VAL A 85 -4.89 -7.58 1.06
CA VAL A 85 -4.05 -7.34 2.24
C VAL A 85 -3.84 -8.67 2.96
N HIS A 86 -2.66 -8.87 3.51
CA HIS A 86 -2.40 -9.95 4.47
C HIS A 86 -1.77 -9.33 5.72
N GLU A 87 -1.80 -10.06 6.83
CA GLU A 87 -1.26 -9.58 8.10
C GLU A 87 0.23 -9.26 7.95
N HIS A 88 0.63 -8.11 8.51
CA HIS A 88 1.99 -7.59 8.37
C HIS A 88 2.91 -8.36 9.33
N PHE A 89 3.62 -9.36 8.83
CA PHE A 89 4.81 -9.82 9.54
C PHE A 89 5.92 -8.81 9.31
N PHE A 90 6.25 -8.02 10.33
CA PHE A 90 7.47 -7.23 10.31
C PHE A 90 8.63 -8.20 10.13
N ASP A 91 9.52 -7.93 9.17
CA ASP A 91 10.77 -8.68 9.00
C ASP A 91 11.68 -8.37 10.20
N VAL A 92 11.37 -9.00 11.33
CA VAL A 92 12.24 -9.05 12.49
C VAL A 92 13.43 -9.90 12.06
N ASN A 93 14.50 -9.23 11.65
CA ASN A 93 15.84 -9.78 11.76
C ASN A 93 15.90 -10.54 13.09
N ALA A 94 16.19 -11.84 13.05
CA ALA A 94 16.03 -12.82 14.13
C ALA A 94 16.87 -12.55 15.41
N VAL A 95 17.42 -11.35 15.55
CA VAL A 95 18.29 -10.89 16.62
C VAL A 95 17.65 -9.72 17.39
N MET A 96 16.38 -9.36 17.15
CA MET A 96 15.75 -8.22 17.83
C MET A 96 14.96 -8.62 19.09
N PRO A 97 15.23 -8.00 20.26
CA PRO A 97 14.48 -8.27 21.48
C PRO A 97 12.98 -8.03 21.30
N ALA A 98 12.15 -8.98 21.76
CA ALA A 98 10.70 -8.98 21.57
C ALA A 98 10.00 -7.69 22.02
N PHE A 99 10.54 -6.96 23.01
CA PHE A 99 9.94 -5.70 23.48
C PHE A 99 10.07 -4.55 22.47
N LEU A 100 11.12 -4.52 21.64
CA LEU A 100 11.28 -3.54 20.56
C LEU A 100 10.36 -3.88 19.38
N ALA A 101 10.18 -5.17 19.09
CA ALA A 101 9.23 -5.63 18.08
C ALA A 101 7.78 -5.24 18.42
N VAL A 102 7.38 -5.31 19.69
CA VAL A 102 6.04 -4.89 20.14
C VAL A 102 5.83 -3.37 20.01
N GLU A 103 6.85 -2.55 20.29
CA GLU A 103 6.76 -1.10 20.10
C GLU A 103 6.63 -0.73 18.61
N ASP A 104 7.38 -1.39 17.73
CA ASP A 104 7.30 -1.19 16.29
C ASP A 104 5.97 -1.69 15.68
N ILE A 105 5.42 -2.80 16.21
CA ILE A 105 4.08 -3.29 15.84
C ILE A 105 3.00 -2.25 16.17
N HIS A 106 2.98 -1.73 17.40
CA HIS A 106 1.99 -0.73 17.79
C HIS A 106 2.16 0.60 17.03
N ARG A 107 3.40 0.99 16.72
CA ARG A 107 3.69 2.19 15.92
C ARG A 107 3.25 2.03 14.48
N GLY A 108 3.53 0.88 13.86
CA GLY A 108 3.10 0.58 12.50
C GLY A 108 1.59 0.44 12.37
N GLN A 109 0.93 -0.21 13.32
CA GLN A 109 -0.54 -0.26 13.39
C GLN A 109 -1.14 1.14 13.56
N GLY A 110 -0.56 1.99 14.42
CA GLY A 110 -0.98 3.38 14.57
C GLY A 110 -0.83 4.21 13.29
N ALA A 111 0.28 4.04 12.56
CA ALA A 111 0.51 4.71 11.29
C ALA A 111 -0.48 4.27 10.20
N VAL A 112 -0.79 2.97 10.12
CA VAL A 112 -1.78 2.43 9.19
C VAL A 112 -3.18 2.96 9.51
N MET A 113 -3.59 2.96 10.78
CA MET A 113 -4.90 3.47 11.18
C MET A 113 -5.04 4.99 10.96
N ALA A 114 -3.99 5.77 11.25
CA ALA A 114 -3.95 7.19 10.96
C ALA A 114 -4.04 7.46 9.45
N TYR A 115 -3.32 6.66 8.65
CA TYR A 115 -3.33 6.75 7.19
C TYR A 115 -4.70 6.42 6.59
N LEU A 116 -5.33 5.32 7.01
CA LEU A 116 -6.67 4.95 6.53
C LEU A 116 -7.70 6.04 6.84
N ASN A 117 -7.64 6.61 8.04
CA ASN A 117 -8.50 7.72 8.44
C ASN A 117 -8.22 8.99 7.62
N GLU A 118 -6.95 9.32 7.35
CA GLU A 118 -6.55 10.46 6.50
C GLU A 118 -7.03 10.31 5.05
N MET A 119 -7.06 9.07 4.54
CA MET A 119 -7.56 8.76 3.20
C MET A 119 -9.10 8.63 3.15
N ALA A 120 -9.81 8.96 4.24
CA ALA A 120 -11.26 8.80 4.39
C ALA A 120 -11.75 7.37 4.08
N ILE A 121 -10.91 6.36 4.33
CA ILE A 121 -11.28 4.95 4.23
C ILE A 121 -11.80 4.52 5.59
N ASP A 122 -13.11 4.28 5.66
CA ASP A 122 -13.74 3.71 6.85
C ASP A 122 -13.55 2.17 6.79
N PRO A 123 -12.64 1.58 7.59
CA PRO A 123 -12.21 0.19 7.43
C PRO A 123 -13.34 -0.86 7.50
N PRO A 124 -14.48 -0.66 8.19
CA PRO A 124 -15.55 -1.66 8.19
C PRO A 124 -16.48 -1.59 6.96
N SER A 125 -16.62 -0.43 6.31
CA SER A 125 -17.66 -0.20 5.30
C SER A 125 -17.12 -0.24 3.87
N GLU A 126 -15.98 0.38 3.57
CA GLU A 126 -15.41 0.44 2.22
C GLU A 126 -14.61 -0.82 1.82
N LEU A 127 -14.23 -1.65 2.79
CA LEU A 127 -13.54 -2.93 2.55
C LEU A 127 -14.48 -4.07 2.16
N SER A 128 -15.79 -3.86 2.21
CA SER A 128 -16.80 -4.87 1.91
C SER A 128 -17.10 -5.03 0.41
N ASP A 129 -16.80 -4.01 -0.41
CA ASP A 129 -17.05 -4.02 -1.86
C ASP A 129 -15.88 -4.59 -2.68
N TYR A 130 -14.69 -4.63 -2.11
CA TYR A 130 -13.55 -5.34 -2.70
C TYR A 130 -13.58 -6.77 -2.20
N GLN A 131 -13.51 -7.76 -3.10
CA GLN A 131 -13.24 -9.15 -2.73
C GLN A 131 -11.85 -9.23 -2.08
N LEU A 132 -11.78 -8.89 -0.79
CA LEU A 132 -10.64 -9.14 0.04
C LEU A 132 -10.52 -10.64 0.17
N ILE A 133 -9.63 -11.22 -0.64
CA ILE A 133 -9.19 -12.59 -0.42
C ILE A 133 -8.31 -12.57 0.83
N PHE A 134 -8.96 -12.70 1.99
CA PHE A 134 -8.29 -13.18 3.19
C PHE A 134 -8.08 -14.67 3.02
N THR A 135 -6.94 -15.08 2.46
CA THR A 135 -6.48 -16.45 2.69
C THR A 135 -5.92 -16.51 4.11
N PRO A 136 -6.56 -17.23 5.06
CA PRO A 136 -5.84 -17.62 6.26
C PRO A 136 -4.64 -18.45 5.82
N ASP A 137 -3.45 -18.11 6.34
CA ASP A 137 -2.26 -18.90 6.09
C ASP A 137 -2.56 -20.36 6.41
N ALA A 138 -2.09 -21.21 5.51
CA ALA A 138 -2.16 -22.65 5.62
C ALA A 138 -1.77 -23.07 7.04
N ALA A 139 -2.62 -23.90 7.64
CA ALA A 139 -2.28 -24.65 8.83
C ALA A 139 -0.92 -25.32 8.60
N ILE A 140 0.06 -24.91 9.40
CA ILE A 140 1.30 -25.66 9.58
C ILE A 140 0.90 -26.92 10.35
N GLU A 141 0.80 -28.05 9.64
CA GLU A 141 1.10 -29.37 10.21
C GLU A 141 2.60 -29.64 10.10
#